data_AF-A0A411ZKX5-F1
#
_entry.id   AF-A0A411ZKX5-F1
#
_cell.length_a   1.000
_cell.length_b   1.000
_cell.length_c   1.000
_cell.angle_alpha   90.00
_cell.angle_beta   90.00
_cell.angle_gamma   90.00
#
_symmetry.space_group_name_H-M   'P 1'
#
loop_
_entity.id
_entity.type
_entity.pdbx_description
1 polymer ?
#
loop_
_entity_poly.entity_id
_entity_poly.type
_entity_poly.pdbx_seq_one_letter_code
_entity_poly.pdbx_strand_id
1 'polypeptide(L)' 'MKRIQLMFAYHEFLKGGKYFTAHKILELLNKKKVYLGLDDTSWEVEQLAYKLKLQITYNRNCNGACVYL' A
#
# COMPACT_ATOMS: atom_id res chain seq x y z
N MET A 1 0.87 -16.00 -1.41
CA MET A 1 1.19 -15.29 -2.67
C MET A 1 1.21 -13.77 -2.52
N LYS A 2 0.16 -13.14 -1.97
CA LYS A 2 0.07 -11.67 -1.78
C LYS A 2 1.30 -11.03 -1.11
N ARG A 3 1.82 -11.63 -0.03
CA ARG A 3 3.03 -11.15 0.65
C ARG A 3 4.26 -11.11 -0.26
N ILE A 4 4.46 -12.15 -1.09
CA ILE A 4 5.58 -12.22 -2.04
C ILE A 4 5.41 -11.15 -3.14
N GLN A 5 4.18 -10.97 -3.64
CA GLN A 5 3.87 -9.93 -4.63
C GLN A 5 4.14 -8.53 -4.09
N LEU A 6 3.82 -8.26 -2.82
CA LEU A 6 4.15 -7.00 -2.14
C LEU A 6 5.66 -6.82 -1.95
N MET A 7 6.43 -7.88 -1.66
CA MET A 7 7.89 -7.81 -1.60
C MET A 7 8.50 -7.44 -2.96
N PHE A 8 7.98 -8.01 -4.06
CA PHE A 8 8.40 -7.60 -5.40
C PHE A 8 8.05 -6.15 -5.68
N ALA A 9 6.81 -5.73 -5.37
CA ALA A 9 6.41 -4.33 -5.54
C ALA A 9 7.31 -3.38 -4.74
N TYR A 10 7.62 -3.70 -3.48
CA TYR A 10 8.56 -2.95 -2.65
C TYR A 10 9.91 -2.72 -3.34
N HIS A 11 10.51 -3.78 -3.88
CA HIS A 11 11.79 -3.66 -4.58
C HIS A 11 11.69 -2.84 -5.88
N GLU A 12 10.59 -2.96 -6.62
CA GLU A 12 10.38 -2.17 -7.85
C GLU A 12 10.20 -0.68 -7.53
N PHE A 13 9.46 -0.33 -6.48
CA PHE A 13 9.34 1.07 -6.04
C PHE A 13 10.67 1.64 -5.54
N LEU A 14 11.49 0.84 -4.85
CA LEU A 14 12.84 1.27 -4.45
C LEU A 14 13.74 1.56 -5.65
N LYS A 15 13.77 0.66 -6.64
CA LYS A 15 14.56 0.86 -7.87
C LYS A 15 14.11 2.09 -8.65
N GLY A 16 12.81 2.38 -8.64
CA GLY A 16 12.21 3.56 -9.27
C GLY A 16 12.36 4.86 -8.47
N GLY A 17 13.06 4.87 -7.33
CA GLY A 17 13.23 6.06 -6.49
C GLY A 17 11.99 6.48 -5.70
N LYS A 18 10.94 5.66 -5.67
CA LYS A 18 9.68 5.93 -4.96
C LYS A 18 9.76 5.47 -3.51
N TYR A 19 10.65 6.08 -2.75
CA TYR A 19 10.98 5.64 -1.39
C TYR A 19 9.81 5.72 -0.41
N PHE A 20 8.95 6.74 -0.51
CA PHE A 20 7.77 6.86 0.35
C PHE A 20 6.72 5.76 0.07
N THR A 21 6.47 5.44 -1.19
CA THR A 21 5.59 4.33 -1.58
C THR A 21 6.14 2.99 -1.12
N ALA A 22 7.45 2.77 -1.33
CA ALA A 22 8.15 1.58 -0.83
C ALA A 22 8.06 1.46 0.69
N HIS A 23 8.24 2.56 1.43
CA HIS A 23 8.12 2.57 2.87
C HIS A 23 6.72 2.16 3.34
N LYS A 24 5.65 2.68 2.73
CA LYS A 24 4.27 2.25 3.06
C LYS A 24 4.00 0.77 2.77
N ILE A 25 4.58 0.22 1.70
CA ILE A 25 4.49 -1.22 1.43
C ILE A 25 5.22 -2.02 2.50
N LEU A 26 6.39 -1.56 2.95
CA LEU A 26 7.12 -2.18 4.05
C LEU A 26 6.32 -2.12 5.36
N GLU A 27 5.66 -1.00 5.65
CA GLU A 27 4.74 -0.89 6.78
C GLU A 27 3.59 -1.90 6.68
N LEU A 28 2.96 -2.05 5.52
CA LEU A 28 1.92 -3.05 5.29
C LEU A 28 2.43 -4.47 5.51
N LEU A 29 3.64 -4.80 5.03
CA LEU A 29 4.26 -6.10 5.23
C LEU A 29 4.55 -6.39 6.72
N ASN A 30 4.99 -5.38 7.47
CA ASN A 30 5.38 -5.52 8.88
C ASN A 30 4.17 -5.52 9.82
N LYS A 31 3.29 -4.52 9.68
CA LYS A 31 2.15 -4.28 10.57
C LYS A 31 0.89 -5.03 10.14
N LYS A 32 0.91 -5.68 8.96
CA LYS A 32 -0.25 -6.30 8.29
C LYS A 32 -1.41 -5.34 7.99
N LYS A 33 -1.19 -4.04 8.18
CA LYS A 33 -2.11 -2.97 7.79
C LYS A 33 -1.35 -1.66 7.55
N VAL A 34 -1.90 -0.80 6.71
CA VAL A 34 -1.38 0.56 6.49
C VAL A 34 -2.54 1.54 6.30
N TYR A 35 -2.37 2.76 6.81
CA TYR A 35 -3.33 3.86 6.62
C TYR A 35 -2.89 4.74 5.45
N LEU A 36 -3.87 5.09 4.61
CA LEU A 36 -3.73 5.85 3.38
C LEU A 36 -4.50 7.15 3.52
N GLY A 37 -3.85 8.25 3.15
CA GLY A 37 -4.43 9.60 3.10
C GLY A 37 -4.73 10.04 1.67
N LEU A 38 -4.95 11.34 1.49
CA LEU A 38 -5.26 11.97 0.19
C LEU A 38 -3.99 12.51 -0.47
N ASP A 39 -3.00 11.64 -0.66
CA ASP A 39 -1.70 11.97 -1.24
C ASP A 39 -1.29 10.95 -2.31
N ASP A 40 -0.41 11.36 -3.22
CA ASP A 40 0.01 10.52 -4.36
C ASP A 40 0.63 9.20 -3.92
N THR A 41 1.38 9.21 -2.81
CA THR A 41 1.99 7.98 -2.25
C THR A 41 0.90 7.01 -1.81
N SER A 42 -0.09 7.51 -1.08
CA SER A 42 -1.24 6.75 -0.62
C SER A 42 -2.06 6.19 -1.79
N TRP A 43 -2.27 6.99 -2.83
CA TRP A 43 -2.98 6.57 -4.04
C TRP A 43 -2.28 5.42 -4.76
N GLU A 44 -0.95 5.47 -4.91
CA GLU A 44 -0.20 4.38 -5.54
C GLU A 44 -0.29 3.07 -4.76
N VAL A 45 -0.23 3.14 -3.43
CA VAL A 45 -0.39 1.96 -2.56
C VAL A 45 -1.81 1.40 -2.67
N GLU A 46 -2.83 2.25 -2.76
CA GLU A 46 -4.22 1.85 -2.93
C GLU A 46 -4.44 1.12 -4.27
N GLN A 47 -3.91 1.67 -5.37
CA GLN A 47 -3.96 1.05 -6.70
C GLN A 47 -3.30 -0.34 -6.70
N LEU A 48 -2.16 -0.49 -6.03
CA LEU A 48 -1.51 -1.79 -5.86
C LEU A 48 -2.39 -2.75 -5.04
N ALA A 49 -2.99 -2.27 -3.95
CA ALA A 49 -3.85 -3.07 -3.09
C ALA A 49 -5.07 -3.61 -3.86
N TYR A 50 -5.69 -2.78 -4.71
CA TYR A 50 -6.74 -3.18 -5.64
C TYR A 50 -6.27 -4.27 -6.61
N LYS A 51 -5.13 -4.06 -7.28
CA LYS A 51 -4.55 -5.03 -8.22
C LYS A 51 -4.28 -6.38 -7.56
N LEU A 52 -3.86 -6.39 -6.30
CA LEU A 52 -3.57 -7.59 -5.51
C LEU A 52 -4.80 -8.15 -4.78
N LYS A 53 -5.98 -7.55 -4.96
CA LYS A 53 -7.23 -7.93 -4.29
C LYS A 53 -7.07 -8.02 -2.76
N LEU A 54 -6.40 -7.03 -2.17
CA LEU A 54 -6.30 -6.87 -0.72
C LEU A 54 -7.59 -6.30 -0.16
N GLN A 55 -7.82 -6.53 1.14
CA GLN A 55 -8.96 -5.92 1.81
C GLN A 55 -8.68 -4.45 2.05
N ILE A 56 -9.63 -3.59 1.69
CA ILE A 56 -9.57 -2.15 1.88
C ILE A 56 -10.84 -1.70 2.61
N THR A 57 -10.69 -0.91 3.66
CA THR A 57 -11.80 -0.25 4.35
C THR A 57 -11.62 1.25 4.28
N TYR A 58 -12.68 1.97 3.95
CA TYR A 58 -12.67 3.43 3.95
C TYR A 58 -13.22 3.97 5.26
N ASN A 59 -12.75 5.15 5.66
CA ASN A 59 -13.40 5.89 6.72
C ASN A 59 -14.74 6.47 6.24
N ARG A 60 -15.55 6.97 7.19
CA ARG A 60 -16.93 7.40 6.94
C ARG A 60 -17.07 8.47 5.85
N ASN A 61 -16.07 9.34 5.70
CA ASN A 61 -16.09 10.46 4.77
C ASN A 61 -15.23 10.20 3.52
N CYS A 62 -14.73 8.98 3.35
CA CYS A 62 -13.83 8.55 2.28
C CYS A 62 -12.55 9.41 2.13
N ASN A 63 -12.13 10.13 3.18
CA ASN A 63 -10.91 10.94 3.18
C ASN A 63 -9.68 10.15 3.66
N GLY A 64 -9.80 8.83 3.74
CA GLY A 64 -8.71 7.92 4.08
C GLY A 64 -9.16 6.47 3.99
N ALA A 65 -8.18 5.59 3.77
CA ALA A 65 -8.38 4.16 3.65
C ALA A 65 -7.42 3.39 4.57
N CYS A 66 -7.80 2.18 4.95
CA CYS A 66 -6.92 1.22 5.60
C CYS A 66 -6.87 -0.05 4.76
N VAL A 67 -5.66 -0.43 4.36
CA VAL A 67 -5.39 -1.66 3.61
C VAL A 67 -4.92 -2.73 4.59
N TYR A 68 -5.40 -3.95 4.43
CA TYR A 68 -5.02 -5.12 5.24
C TYR A 68 -4.37 -6.19 4.37
N LEU A 69 -3.33 -6.84 4.92
CA LEU A 69 -2.57 -7.92 4.28
C LEU A 69 -3.15 -9.30 4.58
#